data_AF-A0A518I4R8-F1
#
_entry.id   AF-A0A518I4R8-F1
#
_cell.length_a   1.000
_cell.length_b   1.000
_cell.length_c   1.000
_cell.angle_alpha   90.00
_cell.angle_beta   90.00
_cell.angle_gamma   90.00
#
_symmetry.space_group_name_H-M   'P 1'
#
loop_
_entity.id
_entity.type
_entity.pdbx_description
1 polymer ?
#
loop_
_entity_poly.entity_id
_entity_poly.type
_entity_poly.pdbx_seq_one_letter_code
_entity_poly.pdbx_strand_id
1 'polypeptide(L)' 'MSGQFDNPYKFPAKVLASLRPGYLTVSIWYGLGMTDGGIPHEVPIDDIPFDLRLPNSEFTAIIDPTNGRIIGVERYITE' A
#
# COMPACT_ATOMS: atom_id res chain seq x y z
N MET A 1 -8.56 28.06 10.33
CA MET A 1 -9.02 26.68 10.59
C MET A 1 -7.89 25.74 10.20
N SER A 2 -7.06 25.35 11.16
CA SER A 2 -6.03 24.32 10.99
C SER A 2 -6.75 22.97 10.96
N GLY A 3 -6.97 22.46 9.75
CA GLY A 3 -7.73 21.24 9.50
C GLY A 3 -7.05 20.03 10.13
N GLN A 4 -7.74 19.46 11.11
CA GLN A 4 -7.46 18.21 11.80
C GLN A 4 -7.56 17.03 10.82
N PHE A 5 -6.55 16.86 9.98
CA PHE A 5 -6.35 15.68 9.12
C PHE A 5 -4.92 15.12 9.26
N ASP A 6 -4.31 15.28 10.44
CA ASP A 6 -2.92 14.86 10.71
C ASP A 6 -2.73 13.33 10.81
N ASN A 7 -3.80 12.54 10.61
CA ASN A 7 -3.69 11.09 10.64
C ASN A 7 -3.60 10.54 9.22
N PRO A 8 -2.55 9.76 8.91
CA PRO A 8 -2.44 9.10 7.62
C PRO A 8 -3.56 8.07 7.46
N TYR A 9 -3.97 7.86 6.21
CA TYR A 9 -4.97 6.85 5.91
C TYR A 9 -4.34 5.46 5.86
N LYS A 10 -5.10 4.43 6.23
CA LYS A 10 -4.63 3.04 6.24
C LYS A 10 -5.54 2.19 5.38
N PHE A 11 -4.96 1.50 4.39
CA PHE A 11 -5.71 0.65 3.47
C PHE A 11 -5.04 -0.69 3.24
N PRO A 12 -5.82 -1.75 2.99
CA PRO A 12 -5.27 -3.00 2.53
C PRO A 12 -4.52 -2.80 1.20
N ALA A 13 -3.34 -3.39 1.11
CA ALA A 13 -2.47 -3.39 -0.06
C ALA A 13 -1.95 -4.80 -0.38
N LYS A 14 -1.89 -5.15 -1.66
CA LYS A 14 -1.44 -6.46 -2.14
C LYS A 14 -0.42 -6.30 -3.25
N VAL A 15 0.71 -6.98 -3.15
CA VAL A 15 1.70 -6.98 -4.24
C VAL A 15 1.13 -7.72 -5.45
N LEU A 16 1.19 -7.08 -6.61
CA LEU A 16 0.88 -7.73 -7.88
C LEU A 16 2.13 -8.36 -8.47
N ALA A 17 3.15 -7.55 -8.78
CA ALA A 17 4.41 -7.97 -9.37
C ALA A 17 5.45 -6.84 -9.36
N SER A 18 6.68 -7.17 -9.74
CA SER A 18 7.73 -6.21 -10.09
C SER A 18 7.73 -5.96 -11.61
N LEU A 19 6.90 -5.03 -12.08
CA LEU A 19 6.77 -4.74 -13.53
C LEU A 19 7.84 -3.77 -14.05
N ARG A 20 8.58 -3.12 -13.15
CA ARG A 20 9.64 -2.15 -13.47
C ARG A 20 10.83 -2.35 -12.51
N PRO A 21 12.08 -2.35 -13.00
CA PRO A 21 13.25 -2.49 -12.12
C PRO A 21 13.27 -1.42 -11.02
N GLY A 22 13.45 -1.85 -9.77
CA GLY A 22 13.47 -0.98 -8.60
C GLY A 22 12.09 -0.61 -8.03
N TYR A 23 10.99 -1.08 -8.64
CA TYR A 23 9.63 -0.77 -8.20
C TYR A 23 8.77 -2.03 -8.09
N LEU A 24 7.89 -2.03 -7.10
CA LEU A 24 6.80 -2.99 -6.96
C LEU A 24 5.48 -2.33 -7.34
N THR A 25 4.69 -3.03 -8.14
CA THR A 25 3.30 -2.68 -8.37
C THR A 25 2.45 -3.30 -7.28
N VAL A 26 1.80 -2.47 -6.49
CA VAL A 26 0.90 -2.87 -5.40
C VAL A 26 -0.52 -2.41 -5.73
N SER A 27 -1.51 -3.25 -5.48
CA SER A 27 -2.92 -2.87 -5.56
C SER A 27 -3.35 -2.36 -4.19
N ILE A 28 -3.82 -1.12 -4.12
CA ILE A 28 -4.39 -0.52 -2.90
C ILE A 28 -5.90 -0.38 -3.03
N TRP A 29 -6.60 -0.30 -1.89
CA TRP A 29 -8.07 -0.17 -1.85
C TRP A 29 -8.82 -1.34 -2.48
N TYR A 30 -8.15 -2.48 -2.67
CA TYR A 30 -8.87 -3.70 -3.04
C TYR A 30 -9.84 -4.06 -1.90
N GLY A 31 -11.03 -4.52 -2.26
CA GLY A 31 -12.12 -4.83 -1.35
C GLY A 31 -12.89 -3.61 -0.81
N LEU A 32 -12.28 -2.42 -0.68
CA LEU A 32 -12.96 -1.24 -0.14
C LEU A 32 -13.64 -0.43 -1.25
N GLY A 33 -14.88 -0.82 -1.57
CA GLY A 33 -15.66 -0.26 -2.67
C GLY A 33 -15.26 -0.79 -4.07
N MET A 34 -14.21 -1.63 -4.13
CA MET A 34 -13.70 -2.32 -5.32
C MET A 34 -13.35 -3.77 -4.98
N THR A 35 -14.39 -4.60 -4.95
CA THR A 35 -14.60 -6.03 -4.58
C THR A 35 -13.63 -7.09 -5.15
N ASP A 36 -12.46 -6.63 -5.61
CA ASP A 36 -11.13 -7.25 -5.55
C ASP A 36 -10.23 -6.78 -6.72
N GLY A 37 -10.52 -5.61 -7.27
CA GLY A 37 -9.68 -4.96 -8.27
C GLY A 37 -9.39 -3.53 -7.87
N GLY A 38 -8.46 -3.37 -6.91
CA GLY A 38 -7.99 -2.07 -6.41
C GLY A 38 -7.19 -1.25 -7.43
N ILE A 39 -6.61 -0.14 -6.97
CA ILE A 39 -5.85 0.79 -7.81
C ILE A 39 -4.37 0.39 -7.79
N PRO A 40 -3.73 0.15 -8.94
CA PRO A 40 -2.30 -0.12 -8.98
C PRO A 40 -1.49 1.13 -8.65
N HIS A 41 -0.49 0.95 -7.81
CA HIS A 41 0.50 1.96 -7.45
C HIS A 41 1.91 1.40 -7.58
N GLU A 42 2.80 2.18 -8.18
CA GLU A 42 4.24 1.89 -8.19
C GLU A 42 4.86 2.42 -6.90
N VAL A 43 5.53 1.52 -6.17
CA VAL A 43 6.23 1.85 -4.93
C VAL A 43 7.70 1.42 -5.08
N PRO A 44 8.66 2.26 -4.67
CA PRO A 44 10.06 1.82 -4.62
C PRO A 44 10.20 0.53 -3.81
N ILE A 45 10.95 -0.43 -4.34
CA ILE A 45 11.08 -1.75 -3.70
C ILE A 45 11.70 -1.66 -2.29
N ASP A 46 12.51 -0.63 -2.04
CA ASP A 46 13.19 -0.38 -0.77
C ASP A 46 12.24 0.09 0.33
N ASP A 47 11.09 0.66 -0.03
CA ASP A 47 10.06 1.09 0.92
C ASP A 47 9.21 -0.08 1.42
N ILE A 48 9.31 -1.25 0.78
CA ILE A 48 8.60 -2.48 1.14
C ILE A 48 9.60 -3.46 1.81
N PRO A 49 9.31 -3.96 3.03
CA PRO A 49 10.11 -5.00 3.68
C PRO A 49 10.27 -6.24 2.79
N PHE A 50 11.45 -6.85 2.81
CA PHE A 50 11.83 -7.94 1.89
C PHE A 50 10.83 -9.11 1.89
N ASP A 51 10.33 -9.48 3.07
CA ASP A 51 9.34 -10.53 3.29
C ASP A 51 7.98 -10.26 2.61
N LEU A 52 7.67 -8.99 2.35
CA LEU A 52 6.40 -8.55 1.77
C LEU A 52 6.51 -8.24 0.27
N ARG A 53 7.64 -8.52 -0.38
CA ARG A 53 7.86 -8.20 -1.82
C ARG A 53 7.35 -9.27 -2.78
N LEU A 54 6.91 -10.41 -2.26
CA LEU A 54 6.45 -11.51 -3.10
C LEU A 54 5.08 -11.20 -3.70
N PRO A 55 4.79 -11.64 -4.93
CA PRO A 55 3.46 -11.56 -5.50
C PRO A 55 2.40 -12.13 -4.54
N ASN A 56 1.28 -11.43 -4.43
CA ASN A 56 0.18 -11.71 -3.50
C ASN A 56 0.48 -11.52 -2.01
N SER A 57 1.66 -11.04 -1.61
CA SER A 57 1.88 -10.59 -0.23
C SER A 57 0.91 -9.45 0.10
N GLU A 58 0.22 -9.58 1.22
CA GLU A 58 -0.77 -8.61 1.70
C GLU A 58 -0.21 -7.86 2.92
N PHE A 59 -0.45 -6.56 2.97
CA PHE A 59 -0.08 -5.68 4.09
C PHE A 59 -1.01 -4.47 4.14
N THR A 60 -0.96 -3.70 5.22
CA THR A 60 -1.66 -2.41 5.29
C THR A 60 -0.72 -1.30 4.81
N ALA A 61 -1.10 -0.58 3.76
CA ALA A 61 -0.39 0.63 3.32
C ALA A 61 -0.85 1.86 4.11
N ILE A 62 0.12 2.63 4.57
CA ILE A 62 -0.09 3.93 5.22
C ILE A 62 0.08 5.00 4.15
N ILE A 63 -0.96 5.81 3.90
CA ILE A 63 -1.02 6.80 2.83
C ILE A 63 -1.10 8.20 3.40
N ASP A 64 -0.28 9.11 2.87
CA ASP A 64 -0.35 10.53 3.15
C ASP A 64 -1.61 11.13 2.47
N PRO A 65 -2.56 11.69 3.24
CA PRO A 65 -3.81 12.22 2.70
C PRO A 65 -3.61 13.46 1.81
N THR A 66 -2.47 14.14 1.92
CA THR A 66 -2.19 15.39 1.17
C THR A 66 -1.76 15.13 -0.28
N ASN A 67 -1.12 13.99 -0.54
CA ASN A 67 -0.50 13.70 -1.83
C ASN A 67 -0.73 12.26 -2.34
N GLY A 68 -1.40 11.41 -1.55
CA GLY A 68 -1.74 10.04 -1.93
C GLY A 68 -0.56 9.06 -1.94
N ARG A 69 0.62 9.46 -1.45
CA ARG A 69 1.81 8.60 -1.43
C ARG A 69 1.76 7.61 -0.29
N ILE A 70 2.27 6.41 -0.54
CA ILE A 70 2.54 5.44 0.51
C ILE A 70 3.78 5.92 1.29
N ILE A 71 3.61 6.12 2.60
CA ILE A 71 4.63 6.61 3.52
C ILE A 71 5.06 5.54 4.54
N GLY A 72 4.42 4.37 4.51
CA GLY A 72 4.77 3.24 5.36
C GLY A 72 3.90 2.02 5.09
N VAL A 73 4.29 0.89 5.70
CA VAL A 73 3.54 -0.37 5.63
C VAL A 73 3.47 -1.03 7.00
N GLU A 74 2.34 -1.65 7.30
CA GLU A 74 2.10 -2.44 8.50
C GLU A 74 1.78 -3.88 8.13
N ARG A 75 2.36 -4.83 8.89
CA ARG A 75 2.07 -6.26 8.71
C ARG A 75 0.68 -6.56 9.24
N TYR A 76 -0.03 -7.49 8.58
CA TYR A 76 -1.16 -8.15 9.22
C TYR A 76 -0.65 -8.98 10.39
N ILE A 77 -1.16 -8.70 11.58
CA ILE A 77 -0.95 -9.56 12.74
C ILE A 77 -2.10 -10.56 12.69
N THR A 78 -1.86 -11.75 12.13
CA THR A 78 -2.75 -12.89 12.39
C THR A 78 -2.49 -13.37 13.80
N GLU A 79 -3.50 -13.25 14.67
CA GLU A 79 -3.55 -13.92 15.98
C GLU A 79 -3.51 -15.45 15.85
#